data_AF-A0A0G1JB53-F1
#
_entry.id   AF-A0A0G1JB53-F1
#
_cell.length_a   1.000
_cell.length_b   1.000
_cell.length_c   1.000
_cell.angle_alpha   90.00
_cell.angle_beta   90.00
_cell.angle_gamma   90.00
#
_symmetry.space_group_name_H-M   'P 1'
#
loop_
_entity.id
_entity.type
_entity.pdbx_description
1 polymer ?
#
loop_
_entity_poly.entity_id
_entity_poly.type
_entity_poly.pdbx_seq_one_letter_code
_entity_poly.pdbx_strand_id
1 'polypeptide(L)'
;MMKKGFSLIEMIVAVGIFSVAALIGVTALLSLTVSQRKAIAIQSAYDNMRFGVEVISKDLRTGDIIHCSSSGVLTMPQDCPPGVNDADPLHQSITFLNSSGQTVRYRLNTCGSVGCIQRSVGGGPDEQLTGDDINIQDLRFFVKGSLPSEDETPPFHSTVTIIARGEAGSGKSKSQFSLETTVIQRTVRK
;
A
#
# COMPACT_ATOMS: atom_id res chain seq x y z
N MET A 1 -43.13 -54.58 30.63
CA MET A 1 -42.90 -53.53 29.62
C MET A 1 -41.73 -53.94 28.74
N MET A 2 -41.98 -54.44 27.53
CA MET A 2 -40.90 -54.72 26.56
C MET A 2 -40.36 -53.38 26.03
N LYS A 3 -39.08 -53.13 26.25
CA LYS A 3 -38.37 -52.01 25.61
C LYS A 3 -38.29 -52.33 24.11
N LYS A 4 -38.91 -51.50 23.27
CA LYS A 4 -38.75 -51.61 21.81
C LYS A 4 -37.29 -51.27 21.48
N GLY A 5 -36.55 -52.24 20.95
CA GLY A 5 -35.18 -52.05 20.46
C GLY A 5 -35.18 -51.55 19.01
N PHE A 6 -34.12 -50.86 18.62
CA PHE A 6 -33.89 -50.44 17.23
C PHE A 6 -33.49 -51.63 16.36
N SER A 7 -33.96 -51.64 15.11
CA SER A 7 -33.55 -52.62 14.12
C SER A 7 -32.16 -52.32 13.57
N LEU A 8 -31.41 -53.35 13.16
CA LEU A 8 -30.12 -53.19 12.49
C LEU A 8 -30.21 -52.29 11.25
N ILE A 9 -31.30 -52.39 10.49
CA ILE A 9 -31.51 -51.53 9.31
C ILE A 9 -31.71 -50.07 9.70
N GLU A 10 -32.35 -49.76 10.83
CA GLU A 10 -32.53 -48.39 11.32
C GLU A 10 -31.19 -47.76 11.71
N MET A 11 -30.27 -48.53 12.33
CA MET A 11 -28.92 -48.06 12.65
C MET A 11 -28.10 -47.79 11.38
N ILE A 12 -28.18 -48.65 10.36
CA ILE A 12 -27.46 -48.44 9.10
C ILE A 12 -27.96 -47.18 8.38
N VAL A 13 -29.28 -46.98 8.31
CA VAL A 13 -29.87 -45.79 7.68
C VAL A 13 -29.52 -44.52 8.47
N ALA A 14 -29.61 -44.56 9.80
CA ALA A 14 -29.28 -43.41 10.65
C ALA A 14 -27.81 -42.98 10.51
N VAL A 15 -26.88 -43.93 10.55
CA VAL A 15 -25.44 -43.65 10.36
C VAL A 15 -25.16 -43.14 8.95
N GLY A 16 -25.81 -43.71 7.93
CA GLY A 16 -25.68 -43.25 6.55
C GLY A 16 -26.08 -41.78 6.38
N ILE A 17 -27.27 -41.41 6.86
CA ILE A 17 -27.77 -40.02 6.76
C ILE A 17 -26.90 -39.07 7.59
N PHE A 18 -26.54 -39.45 8.82
CA PHE A 18 -25.69 -38.63 9.68
C PHE A 18 -24.30 -38.39 9.06
N SER A 19 -23.70 -39.42 8.46
CA SER A 19 -22.39 -39.31 7.82
C SER A 19 -22.42 -38.35 6.62
N VAL A 20 -23.49 -38.39 5.81
CA VAL A 20 -23.68 -37.44 4.70
C VAL A 20 -23.82 -36.01 5.23
N ALA A 21 -24.64 -35.79 6.26
CA ALA A 21 -24.82 -34.48 6.87
C ALA A 21 -23.51 -33.94 7.48
N ALA A 22 -22.75 -34.78 8.18
CA ALA A 22 -21.45 -34.42 8.75
C ALA A 22 -20.44 -34.03 7.67
N LEU A 23 -20.39 -34.76 6.54
CA LEU A 23 -19.51 -34.45 5.42
C LEU A 23 -19.81 -33.09 4.78
N ILE A 24 -21.09 -32.74 4.64
CA ILE A 24 -21.51 -31.42 4.16
C ILE A 24 -21.02 -30.32 5.13
N GLY A 25 -21.15 -30.55 6.44
CA GLY A 25 -20.66 -29.60 7.45
C GLY A 25 -19.14 -29.36 7.38
N VAL A 26 -18.35 -30.42 7.21
CA VAL A 26 -16.89 -30.33 7.12
C VAL A 26 -16.45 -29.59 5.84
N THR A 27 -17.07 -29.89 4.70
CA THR A 27 -16.73 -29.22 3.43
C THR A 27 -17.05 -27.73 3.46
N ALA A 28 -18.16 -27.34 4.10
CA ALA A 28 -18.49 -25.93 4.34
C ALA A 28 -17.44 -25.24 5.22
N LEU A 29 -17.05 -25.87 6.33
CA LEU A 29 -16.05 -25.31 7.25
C LEU A 29 -14.68 -25.14 6.58
N LEU A 30 -14.24 -26.12 5.80
CA LEU A 30 -12.99 -26.01 5.03
C LEU A 30 -13.04 -24.83 4.05
N SER A 31 -14.15 -24.67 3.33
CA SER A 31 -14.34 -23.56 2.40
C SER A 31 -14.29 -22.20 3.11
N LEU A 32 -14.93 -22.10 4.28
CA LEU A 32 -14.88 -20.92 5.15
C LEU A 32 -13.44 -20.59 5.58
N THR A 33 -12.65 -21.58 6.03
CA THR A 33 -11.27 -21.33 6.48
C THR A 33 -10.37 -20.81 5.34
N VAL A 34 -10.53 -21.33 4.12
CA VAL A 34 -9.79 -20.84 2.95
C VAL A 34 -10.18 -19.40 2.63
N SER A 35 -11.48 -19.09 2.67
CA SER A 35 -11.97 -17.73 2.44
C SER A 35 -11.47 -16.75 3.51
N GLN A 36 -11.46 -17.15 4.78
CA GLN A 36 -10.95 -16.34 5.88
C GLN A 36 -9.44 -16.03 5.72
N ARG A 37 -8.63 -17.05 5.42
CA ARG A 37 -7.19 -16.84 5.17
C ARG A 37 -6.92 -15.89 4.02
N LYS A 38 -7.70 -16.02 2.94
CA LYS A 38 -7.61 -15.09 1.79
C LYS A 38 -7.96 -13.66 2.19
N ALA A 39 -9.03 -13.47 2.96
CA ALA A 39 -9.43 -12.14 3.43
C ALA A 39 -8.35 -11.50 4.33
N ILE A 40 -7.74 -12.28 5.23
CA ILE A 40 -6.66 -11.81 6.10
C ILE A 40 -5.43 -11.38 5.28
N ALA A 41 -5.03 -12.17 4.28
CA ALA A 41 -3.89 -11.81 3.42
C ALA A 41 -4.14 -10.52 2.62
N ILE A 42 -5.35 -10.35 2.08
CA ILE A 42 -5.78 -9.13 1.39
C ILE A 42 -5.75 -7.92 2.34
N GLN A 43 -6.27 -8.09 3.56
CA GLN A 43 -6.29 -7.04 4.56
C GLN A 43 -4.88 -6.61 4.98
N SER A 44 -3.98 -7.57 5.23
CA SER A 44 -2.58 -7.31 5.57
C SER A 44 -1.89 -6.48 4.48
N ALA A 45 -2.06 -6.88 3.22
CA ALA A 45 -1.47 -6.15 2.09
C ALA A 45 -2.00 -4.72 1.98
N TYR A 46 -3.31 -4.53 2.13
CA TYR A 46 -3.94 -3.21 2.11
C TYR A 46 -3.42 -2.33 3.25
N ASP A 47 -3.31 -2.88 4.46
CA ASP A 47 -2.80 -2.15 5.62
C ASP A 47 -1.32 -1.78 5.47
N ASN A 48 -0.49 -2.66 4.89
CA ASN A 48 0.91 -2.36 4.59
C ASN A 48 1.06 -1.25 3.54
N MET A 49 0.25 -1.27 2.49
CA MET A 49 0.21 -0.21 1.48
C MET A 49 -0.20 1.14 2.09
N ARG A 50 -1.28 1.11 2.88
CA ARG A 50 -1.81 2.28 3.58
C ARG A 50 -0.78 2.86 4.54
N PHE A 51 -0.09 2.01 5.30
CA PHE A 51 0.99 2.43 6.20
C PHE A 51 2.10 3.15 5.43
N GLY A 52 2.55 2.59 4.31
CA GLY A 52 3.58 3.22 3.48
C GLY A 52 3.18 4.62 3.00
N VAL A 53 1.96 4.75 2.46
CA VAL A 53 1.41 6.04 2.01
C VAL A 53 1.22 7.04 3.16
N GLU A 54 0.80 6.57 4.33
CA GLU A 54 0.62 7.41 5.52
C GLU A 54 1.96 7.93 6.06
N VAL A 55 2.99 7.10 6.09
CA VAL A 55 4.35 7.51 6.48
C VAL A 55 4.88 8.58 5.51
N ILE A 56 4.77 8.34 4.20
CA ILE A 56 5.16 9.35 3.19
C ILE A 56 4.40 10.65 3.42
N SER A 57 3.08 10.57 3.63
CA SER A 57 2.23 11.74 3.82
C SER A 57 2.61 12.56 5.05
N LYS A 58 2.97 11.88 6.15
CA LYS A 58 3.44 12.53 7.38
C LYS A 58 4.77 13.24 7.18
N ASP A 59 5.73 12.58 6.54
CA ASP A 59 7.05 13.18 6.30
C ASP A 59 6.92 14.39 5.36
N LEU A 60 6.14 14.26 4.26
CA LEU A 60 5.89 15.36 3.30
C LEU A 60 5.20 16.57 3.92
N ARG A 61 4.28 16.36 4.87
CA ARG A 61 3.59 17.47 5.54
C ARG A 61 4.55 18.41 6.25
N THR A 62 5.65 17.89 6.77
CA THR A 62 6.73 18.68 7.42
C THR A 62 7.94 18.90 6.51
N GLY A 63 7.88 18.39 5.28
CA GLY A 63 8.94 18.50 4.31
C GLY A 63 9.08 19.93 3.82
N ASP A 64 10.29 20.29 3.43
CA ASP A 64 10.59 21.54 2.73
C ASP A 64 11.40 21.26 1.47
N ILE A 65 11.39 22.20 0.53
CA ILE A 65 12.10 22.09 -0.75
C ILE A 65 11.74 20.76 -1.45
N ILE A 66 10.48 20.63 -1.87
CA ILE A 66 10.00 19.42 -2.53
C ILE A 66 10.51 19.38 -3.97
N HIS A 67 11.17 18.27 -4.32
CA HIS A 67 11.74 17.98 -5.61
C HIS A 67 11.14 16.70 -6.19
N CYS A 68 10.38 16.84 -7.28
CA CYS A 68 9.79 15.70 -7.97
C CYS A 68 10.75 15.09 -9.01
N SER A 69 11.72 14.33 -8.50
CA SER A 69 12.62 13.47 -9.25
C SER A 69 13.59 12.76 -8.30
N SER A 70 14.37 11.83 -8.84
CA SER A 70 15.56 11.24 -8.23
C SER A 70 16.87 11.73 -8.87
N SER A 71 16.79 12.63 -9.85
CA SER A 71 17.93 13.14 -10.62
C SER A 71 17.97 14.66 -10.63
N GLY A 72 19.16 15.25 -10.74
CA GLY A 72 19.36 16.70 -10.70
C GLY A 72 19.80 17.19 -9.33
N VAL A 73 19.64 18.50 -9.11
CA VAL A 73 19.99 19.14 -7.83
C VAL A 73 18.82 18.97 -6.88
N LEU A 74 18.86 17.91 -6.07
CA LEU A 74 17.78 17.51 -5.15
C LEU A 74 17.47 18.52 -4.02
N THR A 75 18.26 19.58 -3.93
CA THR A 75 18.08 20.71 -3.01
C THR A 75 17.40 21.92 -3.66
N MET A 76 16.92 21.78 -4.90
CA MET A 76 16.12 22.80 -5.57
C MET A 76 14.70 22.28 -5.76
N PRO A 77 13.66 23.12 -5.55
CA PRO A 77 12.29 22.70 -5.75
C PRO A 77 12.03 22.37 -7.23
N GLN A 78 11.18 21.37 -7.48
CA GLN A 78 10.78 20.98 -8.84
C GLN A 78 9.37 20.41 -8.83
N ASP A 79 8.49 21.05 -9.59
CA ASP A 79 7.13 20.58 -9.83
C ASP A 79 7.08 19.47 -10.90
N CYS A 80 6.08 18.60 -10.75
CA CYS A 80 5.69 17.59 -11.74
C CYS A 80 4.16 17.53 -11.80
N PRO A 81 3.52 18.49 -12.48
CA PRO A 81 2.07 18.49 -12.60
C PRO A 81 1.60 17.33 -13.49
N PRO A 82 0.39 16.80 -13.26
CA PRO A 82 -0.19 15.77 -14.11
C PRO A 82 -0.37 16.28 -15.53
N GLY A 83 -0.20 15.39 -16.52
CA GLY A 83 -0.35 15.69 -17.94
C GLY A 83 0.96 16.00 -18.67
N VAL A 84 2.08 16.13 -17.96
CA VAL A 84 3.42 16.22 -18.55
C VAL A 84 4.07 14.85 -18.45
N ASN A 85 3.83 13.98 -19.45
CA ASN A 85 4.38 12.61 -19.50
C ASN A 85 4.18 11.83 -18.18
N ASP A 86 2.95 11.46 -17.82
CA ASP A 86 2.64 10.71 -16.58
C ASP A 86 3.35 9.33 -16.46
N ALA A 87 4.01 8.88 -17.53
CA ALA A 87 4.84 7.68 -17.60
C ALA A 87 6.35 7.96 -17.38
N ASP A 88 6.73 9.24 -17.21
CA ASP A 88 8.10 9.64 -16.98
C ASP A 88 8.59 9.14 -15.60
N PRO A 89 9.79 8.53 -15.51
CA PRO A 89 10.45 8.19 -14.25
C PRO A 89 10.46 9.32 -13.20
N LEU A 90 10.32 10.58 -13.61
CA LEU A 90 10.16 11.73 -12.71
C LEU A 90 9.07 11.51 -11.65
N HIS A 91 7.92 10.94 -12.02
CA HIS A 91 6.80 10.76 -11.09
C HIS A 91 7.03 9.62 -10.09
N GLN A 92 8.02 8.75 -10.30
CA GLN A 92 8.21 7.53 -9.49
C GLN A 92 9.03 7.77 -8.22
N SER A 93 9.48 9.01 -8.01
CA SER A 93 10.27 9.38 -6.83
C SER A 93 10.00 10.81 -6.40
N ILE A 94 10.20 11.05 -5.11
CA ILE A 94 10.10 12.37 -4.51
C ILE A 94 11.21 12.54 -3.50
N THR A 95 11.83 13.71 -3.52
CA THR A 95 12.90 14.09 -2.59
C THR A 95 12.54 15.40 -1.91
N PHE A 96 12.83 15.53 -0.63
CA PHE A 96 12.58 16.76 0.15
C PHE A 96 13.51 16.82 1.36
N LEU A 97 13.58 17.97 2.02
CA LEU A 97 14.27 18.14 3.30
C LEU A 97 13.29 17.94 4.46
N ASN A 98 13.64 17.11 5.43
CA ASN A 98 12.85 16.99 6.66
C ASN A 98 13.09 18.18 7.61
N SER A 99 12.35 18.24 8.72
CA SER A 99 12.49 19.26 9.77
C SER A 99 13.86 19.32 10.46
N SER A 100 14.72 18.33 10.21
CA SER A 100 16.09 18.23 10.71
C SER A 100 17.13 18.63 9.64
N GLY A 101 16.70 19.06 8.45
CA GLY A 101 17.57 19.43 7.33
C GLY A 101 18.18 18.24 6.58
N GLN A 102 17.70 17.02 6.83
CA GLN A 102 18.17 15.82 6.11
C GLN A 102 17.33 15.59 4.86
N THR A 103 18.00 15.22 3.77
CA THR A 103 17.33 14.83 2.53
C THR A 103 16.65 13.49 2.69
N VAL A 104 15.33 13.46 2.55
CA VAL A 104 14.50 12.25 2.55
C VAL A 104 14.05 11.99 1.12
N ARG A 105 14.21 10.74 0.67
CA ARG A 105 13.77 10.30 -0.65
C ARG A 105 12.85 9.10 -0.53
N TYR A 106 11.72 9.14 -1.24
CA TYR A 106 10.88 7.98 -1.49
C TYR A 106 10.91 7.61 -2.96
N ARG A 107 10.90 6.31 -3.24
CA ARG A 107 10.82 5.78 -4.61
C ARG A 107 10.18 4.41 -4.66
N LEU A 108 9.62 4.07 -5.81
CA LEU A 108 9.33 2.68 -6.15
C LEU A 108 10.64 1.97 -6.53
N ASN A 109 10.84 0.78 -6.01
CA ASN A 109 11.90 -0.12 -6.45
C ASN A 109 11.45 -1.57 -6.31
N THR A 110 12.27 -2.51 -6.74
CA THR A 110 12.05 -3.94 -6.56
C THR A 110 12.77 -4.42 -5.29
N CYS A 111 12.02 -4.96 -4.32
CA CYS A 111 12.55 -5.65 -3.14
C CYS A 111 12.40 -7.16 -3.37
N GLY A 112 13.50 -7.85 -3.65
CA GLY A 112 13.48 -9.27 -4.00
C GLY A 112 12.73 -9.50 -5.32
N SER A 113 11.53 -10.09 -5.24
CA SER A 113 10.69 -10.44 -6.39
C SER A 113 9.44 -9.57 -6.53
N VAL A 114 9.25 -8.58 -5.66
CA VAL A 114 8.06 -7.73 -5.61
C VAL A 114 8.45 -6.24 -5.63
N GLY A 115 7.57 -5.39 -6.14
CA GLY A 115 7.72 -3.94 -6.03
C GLY A 115 7.41 -3.47 -4.62
N CYS A 116 8.20 -2.53 -4.12
CA CYS A 116 8.15 -2.00 -2.76
C CYS A 116 8.41 -0.49 -2.76
N ILE A 117 7.90 0.20 -1.74
CA ILE A 117 8.29 1.57 -1.46
C ILE A 117 9.57 1.54 -0.64
N GLN A 118 10.58 2.29 -1.10
CA GLN A 118 11.82 2.48 -0.36
C GLN A 118 11.95 3.91 0.16
N ARG A 119 12.64 4.05 1.28
CA ARG A 119 12.97 5.32 1.92
C ARG A 119 14.47 5.43 2.13
N SER A 120 15.05 6.56 1.76
CA SER A 120 16.43 6.92 2.14
C SER A 120 16.39 8.23 2.93
N VAL A 121 17.23 8.33 3.96
CA VAL A 121 17.36 9.51 4.83
C VAL A 121 18.81 9.95 4.89
N GLY A 122 19.05 11.24 4.67
CA GLY A 122 20.38 11.84 4.73
C GLY A 122 21.37 11.26 3.71
N GLY A 123 20.90 10.70 2.61
CA GLY A 123 21.74 10.00 1.63
C GLY A 123 22.21 8.61 2.07
N GLY A 124 21.63 8.05 3.13
CA GLY A 124 21.86 6.68 3.57
C GLY A 124 21.31 5.62 2.59
N PRO A 125 21.51 4.33 2.89
CA PRO A 125 20.97 3.24 2.08
C PRO A 125 19.45 3.31 1.98
N ASP A 126 18.89 2.80 0.88
CA ASP A 126 17.45 2.68 0.72
C ASP A 126 16.91 1.54 1.60
N GLU A 127 16.01 1.86 2.51
CA GLU A 127 15.33 0.93 3.40
C GLU A 127 13.93 0.61 2.88
N GLN A 128 13.52 -0.64 2.97
CA GLN A 128 12.18 -1.07 2.59
C GLN A 128 11.15 -0.57 3.61
N LEU A 129 10.13 0.15 3.12
CA LEU A 129 9.04 0.67 3.96
C LEU A 129 7.84 -0.27 4.02
N THR A 130 7.54 -0.94 2.91
CA THR A 130 6.37 -1.84 2.77
C THR A 130 6.79 -3.30 2.80
N GLY A 131 6.03 -4.16 3.49
CA GLY A 131 6.29 -5.60 3.58
C GLY A 131 6.15 -6.36 2.26
N ASP A 132 6.55 -7.63 2.28
CA ASP A 132 6.58 -8.53 1.11
C ASP A 132 5.19 -9.13 0.76
N ASP A 133 4.20 -8.88 1.60
CA ASP A 133 2.82 -9.33 1.45
C ASP A 133 2.01 -8.50 0.44
N ILE A 134 2.59 -7.39 -0.05
CA ILE A 134 2.06 -6.62 -1.19
C ILE A 134 3.11 -6.44 -2.28
N ASN A 135 2.68 -6.57 -3.54
CA ASN A 135 3.46 -6.20 -4.70
C ASN A 135 3.01 -4.83 -5.24
N ILE A 136 3.81 -3.80 -5.03
CA ILE A 136 3.50 -2.44 -5.49
C ILE A 136 3.86 -2.33 -6.97
N GLN A 137 2.84 -2.08 -7.79
CA GLN A 137 2.98 -2.00 -9.24
C GLN A 137 3.27 -0.58 -9.72
N ASP A 138 2.72 0.40 -9.02
CA ASP A 138 2.84 1.80 -9.40
C ASP A 138 2.86 2.68 -8.15
N LEU A 139 3.73 3.67 -8.17
CA LEU A 139 3.78 4.71 -7.16
C LEU A 139 4.13 5.99 -7.90
N ARG A 140 3.22 6.97 -7.85
CA ARG A 140 3.39 8.24 -8.52
C ARG A 140 3.16 9.41 -7.57
N PHE A 141 3.99 10.42 -7.74
CA PHE A 141 3.94 11.69 -7.04
C PHE A 141 3.65 12.78 -8.07
N PHE A 142 2.68 13.62 -7.78
CA PHE A 142 2.39 14.83 -8.53
C PHE A 142 2.58 16.02 -7.61
N VAL A 143 3.52 16.90 -7.95
CA VAL A 143 3.91 18.06 -7.14
C VAL A 143 3.52 19.32 -7.87
N LYS A 144 2.85 20.23 -7.16
CA LYS A 144 2.50 21.57 -7.62
C LYS A 144 2.83 22.61 -6.55
N GLY A 145 3.30 23.78 -6.96
CA GLY A 145 3.52 24.91 -6.05
C GLY A 145 4.78 24.77 -5.20
N SER A 146 5.76 23.97 -5.63
CA SER A 146 7.09 23.93 -5.00
C SER A 146 7.98 25.09 -5.45
N LEU A 147 7.73 25.64 -6.64
CA LEU A 147 8.48 26.76 -7.20
C LEU A 147 7.89 28.11 -6.74
N PRO A 148 8.72 29.15 -6.52
CA PRO A 148 8.22 30.50 -6.32
C PRO A 148 7.55 30.98 -7.61
N SER A 149 6.26 31.30 -7.55
CA SER A 149 5.57 32.01 -8.63
C SER A 149 5.92 33.51 -8.58
N GLU A 150 6.00 34.19 -9.73
CA GLU A 150 6.42 35.60 -9.81
C GLU A 150 5.51 36.56 -9.00
N ASP A 151 4.28 36.13 -8.68
CA ASP A 151 3.25 36.91 -8.00
C ASP A 151 2.97 36.48 -6.55
N GLU A 152 3.57 35.40 -6.04
CA GLU A 152 3.34 34.95 -4.65
C GLU A 152 4.41 35.47 -3.70
N THR A 153 4.01 36.41 -2.84
CA THR A 153 4.72 36.67 -1.59
C THR A 153 4.69 35.40 -0.71
N PRO A 154 5.82 34.98 -0.12
CA PRO A 154 5.89 33.81 0.76
C PRO A 154 4.79 33.78 1.83
N PRO A 155 4.25 32.61 2.22
CA PRO A 155 4.84 31.27 2.03
C PRO A 155 4.28 30.45 0.85
N PHE A 156 5.16 29.69 0.20
CA PHE A 156 4.82 28.72 -0.84
C PHE A 156 4.20 27.47 -0.21
N HIS A 157 3.02 27.07 -0.68
CA HIS A 157 2.32 25.87 -0.22
C HIS A 157 2.38 24.80 -1.31
N SER A 158 3.40 23.93 -1.23
CA SER A 158 3.46 22.80 -2.14
C SER A 158 2.35 21.78 -1.82
N THR A 159 1.71 21.29 -2.88
CA THR A 159 0.68 20.25 -2.81
C THR A 159 1.20 19.02 -3.54
N VAL A 160 1.19 17.88 -2.86
CA VAL A 160 1.64 16.60 -3.38
C VAL A 160 0.49 15.61 -3.42
N THR A 161 0.15 15.12 -4.60
CA THR A 161 -0.79 13.99 -4.77
C THR A 161 0.00 12.72 -4.96
N ILE A 162 -0.29 11.71 -4.14
CA ILE A 162 0.34 10.39 -4.16
C ILE A 162 -0.68 9.40 -4.71
N ILE A 163 -0.31 8.66 -5.74
CA ILE A 163 -1.09 7.54 -6.28
C ILE A 163 -0.25 6.27 -6.11
N ALA A 164 -0.75 5.32 -5.32
CA ALA A 164 -0.12 4.02 -5.16
C ALA A 164 -1.07 2.94 -5.68
N ARG A 165 -0.54 1.96 -6.41
CA ARG A 165 -1.27 0.76 -6.84
C ARG A 165 -0.48 -0.49 -6.49
N GLY A 166 -1.17 -1.48 -5.96
CA GLY A 166 -0.56 -2.73 -5.58
C GLY A 166 -1.47 -3.93 -5.81
N GLU A 167 -0.85 -5.10 -5.85
CA GLU A 167 -1.52 -6.39 -5.95
C GLU A 167 -1.17 -7.27 -4.75
N ALA A 168 -2.16 -7.99 -4.25
CA ALA A 168 -1.93 -9.07 -3.28
C ALA A 168 -2.60 -10.38 -3.71
N GLY A 169 -2.00 -11.49 -3.28
CA GLY A 169 -2.41 -12.83 -3.64
C GLY A 169 -1.67 -13.39 -4.85
N SER A 170 -1.97 -14.64 -5.22
CA SER A 170 -1.29 -15.37 -6.29
C SER A 170 -2.29 -15.98 -7.29
N GLY A 171 -1.84 -16.10 -8.55
CA GLY A 171 -2.61 -16.72 -9.63
C GLY A 171 -3.96 -16.06 -9.92
N LYS A 172 -5.04 -16.85 -9.94
CA LYS A 172 -6.42 -16.39 -10.22
C LYS A 172 -7.07 -15.61 -9.07
N SER A 173 -6.41 -15.47 -7.93
CA SER A 173 -6.92 -14.79 -6.73
C SER A 173 -6.23 -13.46 -6.43
N LYS A 174 -5.64 -12.82 -7.44
CA LYS A 174 -5.07 -11.48 -7.32
C LYS A 174 -6.15 -10.46 -7.00
N SER A 175 -5.89 -9.64 -5.98
CA SER A 175 -6.70 -8.47 -5.65
C SER A 175 -5.85 -7.24 -5.89
N GLN A 176 -6.41 -6.28 -6.63
CA GLN A 176 -5.77 -5.00 -6.93
C GLN A 176 -6.28 -3.93 -5.99
N PHE A 177 -5.38 -3.07 -5.53
CA PHE A 177 -5.69 -1.92 -4.69
C PHE A 177 -5.14 -0.66 -5.33
N SER A 178 -5.86 0.44 -5.17
CA SER A 178 -5.41 1.78 -5.55
C SER A 178 -5.71 2.70 -4.38
N LEU A 179 -4.68 3.38 -3.89
CA LEU A 179 -4.83 4.45 -2.92
C LEU A 179 -4.37 5.76 -3.55
N GLU A 180 -5.15 6.79 -3.30
CA GLU A 180 -4.83 8.15 -3.69
C GLU A 180 -4.97 9.05 -2.47
N THR A 181 -3.98 9.90 -2.23
CA THR A 181 -4.02 10.89 -1.16
C THR A 181 -3.36 12.17 -1.60
N THR A 182 -3.84 13.31 -1.09
CA THR A 182 -3.25 14.63 -1.35
C THR A 182 -2.76 15.22 -0.03
N VAL A 183 -1.54 15.72 -0.05
CA VAL A 183 -0.86 16.30 1.11
C VAL A 183 -0.48 17.73 0.78
N ILE A 184 -0.82 18.64 1.68
CA ILE A 184 -0.42 20.04 1.59
C ILE A 184 0.70 20.26 2.61
N GLN A 185 1.79 20.89 2.17
CA GLN A 185 2.90 21.25 3.02
C GLN A 185 2.44 22.20 4.15
N ARG A 186 2.88 21.90 5.37
CA ARG A 186 2.73 22.77 6.53
C ARG A 186 4.12 23.15 7.02
N THR A 187 4.60 24.32 6.59
CA THR A 187 5.88 24.86 7.03
C THR A 187 5.89 25.02 8.55
N VAL A 188 6.77 24.27 9.22
CA VAL A 188 7.10 24.48 10.63
C VAL A 188 8.41 25.25 10.65
N ARG A 189 8.35 26.59 10.69
CA ARG A 189 9.56 27.40 10.89
C ARG A 189 10.17 27.03 12.25
N LYS A 190 11.46 26.70 12.26
CA LYS A 190 12.31 26.79 13.46
C LYS A 190 12.77 28.23 13.62
#